data_AF-A0A1Q2CLA0-F1
#
_entry.id   AF-A0A1Q2CLA0-F1
#
_cell.length_a   1.000
_cell.length_b   1.000
_cell.length_c   1.000
_cell.angle_alpha   90.00
_cell.angle_beta   90.00
_cell.angle_gamma   90.00
#
_symmetry.space_group_name_H-M   'P 1'
#
loop_
_entity.id
_entity.type
_entity.pdbx_description
1 polymer ?
#
loop_
_entity_poly.entity_id
_entity_poly.type
_entity_poly.pdbx_seq_one_letter_code
_entity_poly.pdbx_strand_id
1 'polypeptide(L)'
;MYEKFVADPSLTELTETQHVTTGEESNGILATIEQLRAEGIRSEGGRQFRDVAVDIVGSDNATIAYCVDLSSLRVFDTTTGDRLTRSGELREKVTLRKMPDHSWRVEQIRSESTQC
;
A
#
# COMPACT_ATOMS: atom_id res chain seq x y z
N MET A 1 -3.83 7.37 -4.24
CA MET A 1 -3.93 6.64 -5.53
C MET A 1 -4.45 5.22 -5.31
N TYR A 2 -3.72 4.33 -4.62
CA TYR A 2 -4.22 3.00 -4.22
C TYR A 2 -5.60 3.03 -3.53
N GLU A 3 -5.76 3.90 -2.52
CA GLU A 3 -6.98 3.97 -1.71
C GLU A 3 -8.26 4.21 -2.53
N LYS A 4 -8.15 4.95 -3.64
CA LYS A 4 -9.27 5.18 -4.56
C LYS A 4 -9.79 3.88 -5.16
N PHE A 5 -8.89 2.97 -5.58
CA PHE A 5 -9.25 1.73 -6.27
C PHE A 5 -9.76 0.63 -5.35
N VAL A 6 -9.36 0.66 -4.08
CA VAL A 6 -9.86 -0.25 -3.05
C VAL A 6 -11.09 0.30 -2.32
N ALA A 7 -11.38 1.60 -2.42
CA ALA A 7 -12.63 2.19 -1.94
C ALA A 7 -13.77 1.99 -2.95
N ASP A 8 -13.45 2.06 -4.25
CA ASP A 8 -14.42 1.95 -5.34
C ASP A 8 -14.05 0.81 -6.31
N PRO A 9 -14.74 -0.35 -6.22
CA PRO A 9 -14.49 -1.49 -7.10
C PRO A 9 -14.94 -1.27 -8.55
N SER A 10 -15.75 -0.24 -8.84
CA SER A 10 -16.20 0.06 -10.20
C SER A 10 -15.09 0.64 -11.08
N LEU A 11 -14.00 1.10 -10.48
CA LEU A 11 -12.83 1.63 -11.18
C LEU A 11 -11.97 0.48 -11.73
N THR A 12 -12.07 0.22 -13.03
CA THR A 12 -11.33 -0.86 -13.70
C THR A 12 -10.01 -0.39 -14.33
N GLU A 13 -9.90 0.90 -14.65
CA GLU A 13 -8.68 1.48 -15.21
C GLU A 13 -7.67 1.78 -14.09
N LEU A 14 -6.78 0.83 -13.84
CA LEU A 14 -5.78 0.90 -12.76
C LEU A 14 -4.43 1.48 -13.21
N THR A 15 -4.35 2.05 -14.41
CA THR A 15 -3.11 2.55 -15.02
C THR A 15 -2.40 3.61 -14.17
N GLU A 16 -3.16 4.40 -13.39
CA GLU A 16 -2.58 5.38 -12.47
C GLU A 16 -1.57 4.74 -11.51
N THR A 17 -1.82 3.51 -11.04
CA THR A 17 -0.93 2.80 -10.11
C THR A 17 0.51 2.71 -10.62
N GLN A 18 0.69 2.64 -11.95
CA GLN A 18 2.00 2.51 -12.59
C GLN A 18 2.83 3.81 -12.58
N HIS A 19 2.24 4.93 -12.16
CA HIS A 19 2.97 6.17 -11.91
C HIS A 19 3.74 6.15 -10.59
N VAL A 20 3.35 5.30 -9.65
CA VAL A 20 3.95 5.25 -8.30
C VAL A 20 4.61 3.91 -7.98
N THR A 21 4.44 2.90 -8.84
CA THR A 21 5.06 1.58 -8.71
C THR A 21 5.99 1.25 -9.88
N THR A 22 6.92 0.35 -9.64
CA THR A 22 7.80 -0.28 -10.61
C THR A 22 8.16 -1.69 -10.12
N GLY A 23 8.95 -2.44 -10.89
CA GLY A 23 9.48 -3.74 -10.48
C GLY A 23 8.39 -4.72 -10.02
N GLU A 24 8.56 -5.28 -8.82
CA GLU A 24 7.62 -6.25 -8.25
C GLU A 24 6.29 -5.59 -7.88
N GLU A 25 6.33 -4.39 -7.31
CA GLU A 25 5.14 -3.70 -6.82
C GLU A 25 4.19 -3.28 -7.95
N SER A 26 4.68 -3.15 -9.19
CA SER A 26 3.82 -2.93 -10.37
C SER A 26 2.73 -3.98 -10.51
N ASN A 27 3.03 -5.24 -10.17
CA ASN A 27 2.07 -6.34 -10.16
C ASN A 27 1.44 -6.53 -8.77
N GLY A 28 2.22 -6.34 -7.70
CA GLY A 28 1.76 -6.51 -6.32
C GLY A 28 0.56 -5.64 -5.96
N ILE A 29 0.55 -4.38 -6.42
CA ILE A 29 -0.56 -3.46 -6.19
C ILE A 29 -1.85 -3.93 -6.89
N LEU A 30 -1.74 -4.47 -8.10
CA LEU A 30 -2.89 -4.97 -8.87
C LEU A 30 -3.46 -6.22 -8.21
N ALA A 31 -2.59 -7.17 -7.84
CA ALA A 31 -2.98 -8.39 -7.13
C ALA A 31 -3.69 -8.07 -5.80
N THR A 32 -3.19 -7.08 -5.06
CA THR A 32 -3.82 -6.65 -3.80
C THR A 32 -5.21 -6.05 -4.03
N ILE A 33 -5.37 -5.21 -5.05
CA ILE A 33 -6.68 -4.63 -5.40
C ILE A 33 -7.66 -5.73 -5.80
N GLU A 34 -7.24 -6.66 -6.64
CA GLU A 34 -8.06 -7.80 -7.07
C GLU A 34 -8.43 -8.71 -5.91
N GLN A 35 -7.50 -9.02 -5.01
CA GLN A 35 -7.75 -9.84 -3.83
C GLN A 35 -8.81 -9.19 -2.93
N LEU A 36 -8.68 -7.90 -2.60
CA LEU A 36 -9.66 -7.21 -1.76
C LEU A 36 -11.05 -7.21 -2.41
N ARG A 37 -11.13 -7.01 -3.73
CA ARG A 37 -12.39 -7.09 -4.48
C ARG A 37 -12.99 -8.49 -4.44
N ALA A 38 -12.17 -9.53 -4.62
CA ALA A 38 -12.62 -10.92 -4.55
C ALA A 38 -13.12 -11.31 -3.15
N GLU A 39 -12.52 -10.73 -2.11
CA GLU A 39 -12.93 -10.91 -0.71
C GLU A 39 -14.17 -10.06 -0.34
N GLY A 40 -14.69 -9.22 -1.25
CA GLY A 40 -15.79 -8.31 -0.95
C GLY A 40 -15.42 -7.26 0.09
N ILE A 41 -14.16 -6.79 0.06
CA ILE A 41 -13.62 -5.83 1.00
C ILE A 41 -13.37 -4.51 0.30
N ARG A 42 -13.84 -3.42 0.92
CA ARG A 42 -13.47 -2.05 0.57
C ARG A 42 -12.68 -1.40 1.69
N SER A 43 -11.67 -0.60 1.34
CA SER A 43 -10.87 0.16 2.29
C SER A 43 -10.98 1.65 1.99
N GLU A 44 -11.46 2.43 2.97
CA GLU A 44 -11.60 3.89 2.89
C GLU A 44 -10.38 4.61 3.50
N GLY A 45 -9.23 3.94 3.55
CA GLY A 45 -7.99 4.48 4.11
C GLY A 45 -7.97 4.50 5.64
N GLY A 46 -7.39 5.55 6.22
CA GLY A 46 -7.14 5.63 7.66
C GLY A 46 -5.82 5.00 8.09
N ARG A 47 -4.88 4.75 7.17
CA ARG A 47 -3.52 4.33 7.51
C ARG A 47 -2.86 5.43 8.36
N GLN A 48 -2.31 5.04 9.50
CA GLN A 48 -1.42 5.89 10.28
C GLN A 48 -0.02 5.33 10.20
N PHE A 49 0.94 6.21 9.87
CA PHE A 49 2.35 5.87 9.74
C PHE A 49 3.11 6.47 10.91
N ARG A 50 3.95 5.66 11.57
CA ARG A 50 4.85 6.07 12.65
C ARG A 50 6.29 5.65 12.33
N ASP A 51 7.23 6.23 13.05
CA ASP A 51 8.66 5.86 13.02
C ASP A 51 9.25 5.78 11.60
N VAL A 52 8.86 6.75 10.76
CA VAL A 52 9.31 6.82 9.37
C VAL A 52 10.81 7.13 9.34
N ALA A 53 11.59 6.18 8.84
CA ALA A 53 13.01 6.32 8.58
C ALA A 53 13.27 6.17 7.08
N VAL A 54 14.08 7.08 6.53
CA VAL A 54 14.47 7.08 5.12
C VAL A 54 15.97 6.88 5.03
N ASP A 55 16.41 5.94 4.20
CA ASP A 55 17.80 5.66 3.89
C ASP A 55 18.02 5.75 2.38
N ILE A 56 18.97 6.57 1.94
CA ILE A 56 19.27 6.77 0.51
C ILE A 56 20.50 5.94 0.17
N VAL A 57 20.32 4.94 -0.69
CA VAL A 57 21.36 3.99 -1.08
C VAL A 57 21.82 4.32 -2.50
N GLY A 58 22.81 5.21 -2.60
CA GLY A 58 23.33 5.70 -3.88
C GLY A 58 22.45 6.79 -4.52
N SER A 59 22.58 7.01 -5.83
CA SER A 59 21.88 8.08 -6.55
C SER A 59 20.41 7.78 -6.84
N ASP A 60 20.08 6.49 -7.01
CA ASP A 60 18.83 6.05 -7.65
C ASP A 60 18.07 4.99 -6.85
N ASN A 61 18.51 4.65 -5.64
CA ASN A 61 17.80 3.74 -4.75
C ASN A 61 17.62 4.35 -3.38
N ALA A 62 16.48 4.06 -2.76
CA ALA A 62 16.19 4.45 -1.38
C ALA A 62 15.39 3.34 -0.71
N THR A 63 15.47 3.31 0.61
CA THR A 63 14.64 2.46 1.46
C THR A 63 13.89 3.36 2.42
N ILE A 64 12.59 3.11 2.59
CA ILE A 64 11.79 3.70 3.66
C ILE A 64 11.36 2.57 4.59
N ALA A 65 11.58 2.74 5.88
CA ALA A 65 10.99 1.87 6.89
C ALA A 65 9.98 2.68 7.71
N TYR A 66 8.81 2.11 7.97
CA TYR A 66 7.80 2.74 8.81
C TYR A 66 6.92 1.70 9.48
N CYS A 67 6.19 2.14 10.50
CA CYS A 67 5.21 1.34 11.20
C CYS A 67 3.80 1.78 10.84
N VAL A 68 2.93 0.80 10.58
CA VAL A 68 1.52 1.00 10.24
C VAL A 68 0.66 0.46 11.36
N ASP A 69 -0.15 1.34 11.94
CA ASP A 69 -1.20 0.93 12.87
C ASP A 69 -2.43 0.45 12.08
N LEU A 70 -2.82 -0.80 12.25
CA LEU A 70 -3.96 -1.37 11.55
C LEU A 70 -5.31 -0.98 12.19
N SER A 71 -5.31 -0.58 13.46
CA SER A 71 -6.54 -0.25 14.19
C SER A 71 -7.23 1.01 13.66
N SER A 72 -6.47 1.91 13.04
CA SER A 72 -6.98 3.13 12.43
C SER A 72 -7.61 2.90 11.06
N LEU A 73 -7.44 1.71 10.47
CA LEU A 73 -8.00 1.40 9.15
C LEU A 73 -9.53 1.40 9.16
N ARG A 74 -10.09 1.92 8.06
CA ARG A 74 -11.52 1.93 7.78
C ARG A 74 -11.80 0.92 6.69
N VAL A 75 -11.98 -0.33 7.09
CA VAL A 75 -12.24 -1.46 6.20
C VAL A 75 -13.68 -1.91 6.39
N PHE A 76 -14.37 -2.23 5.29
CA PHE A 76 -15.78 -2.63 5.31
C PHE A 76 -16.02 -3.84 4.41
N ASP A 77 -16.96 -4.67 4.83
CA ASP A 77 -17.56 -5.68 3.98
C ASP A 77 -18.52 -5.01 2.99
N THR A 78 -18.37 -5.29 1.69
CA THR A 78 -19.19 -4.67 0.64
C THR A 78 -20.60 -5.25 0.56
N THR A 79 -20.82 -6.45 1.08
CA THR A 79 -22.10 -7.15 1.09
C THR A 79 -22.97 -6.70 2.26
N THR A 80 -22.41 -6.67 3.47
CA THR A 80 -23.17 -6.32 4.69
C THR A 80 -23.08 -4.84 5.02
N GLY A 81 -22.02 -4.15 4.58
CA GLY A 81 -21.71 -2.78 4.97
C GLY A 81 -21.03 -2.66 6.34
N ASP A 82 -20.80 -3.79 7.03
CA ASP A 82 -20.21 -3.79 8.37
C ASP A 82 -18.74 -3.38 8.34
N ARG A 83 -18.31 -2.69 9.40
CA ARG A 83 -16.90 -2.34 9.59
C ARG A 83 -16.12 -3.57 10.06
N LEU A 84 -15.10 -3.93 9.29
CA LEU A 84 -14.14 -4.98 9.64
C LEU A 84 -13.02 -4.36 10.50
N THR A 85 -13.07 -4.61 11.80
CA THR A 85 -12.02 -4.14 12.71
C THR A 85 -10.72 -4.89 12.43
N ARG A 86 -9.65 -4.13 12.22
CA ARG A 86 -8.28 -4.65 12.13
C ARG A 86 -7.53 -4.25 13.39
N SER A 87 -6.50 -5.00 13.74
CA SER A 87 -5.71 -4.75 14.95
C SER A 87 -4.28 -5.22 14.74
N GLY A 88 -3.37 -4.68 15.55
CA GLY A 88 -1.94 -4.96 15.45
C GLY A 88 -1.23 -3.93 14.59
N GLU A 89 0.07 -4.16 14.44
CA GLU A 89 0.99 -3.25 13.77
C GLU A 89 1.80 -4.03 12.75
N LEU A 90 2.13 -3.35 11.65
CA LEU A 90 3.04 -3.85 10.63
C LEU A 90 4.24 -2.94 10.56
N ARG A 91 5.44 -3.54 10.59
CA ARG A 91 6.64 -2.85 10.13
C ARG A 91 6.82 -3.10 8.66
N GLU A 92 6.78 -2.06 7.85
CA GLU A 92 7.00 -2.15 6.42
C GLU A 92 8.37 -1.59 6.06
N LYS A 93 9.03 -2.27 5.13
CA LYS A 93 10.24 -1.82 4.45
C LYS A 93 9.92 -1.70 2.96
N VAL A 94 10.02 -0.48 2.46
CA VAL A 94 9.71 -0.09 1.10
C VAL A 94 11.01 0.23 0.38
N THR A 95 11.29 -0.49 -0.70
CA THR A 95 12.40 -0.16 -1.62
C THR A 95 11.86 0.74 -2.71
N LEU A 96 12.53 1.87 -2.95
CA LEU A 96 12.22 2.79 -4.02
C LEU A 96 13.36 2.84 -5.03
N ARG A 97 12.99 2.99 -6.30
CA ARG A 97 13.89 3.25 -7.40
C ARG A 97 13.56 4.57 -8.06
N LYS A 98 14.59 5.33 -8.39
CA LYS A 98 14.48 6.53 -9.22
C LYS A 98 14.43 6.12 -10.69
N MET A 99 13.42 6.60 -11.39
CA MET A 99 13.17 6.30 -12.79
C MET A 99 13.86 7.32 -13.70
N PRO A 100 13.98 7.06 -15.02
CA PRO A 100 14.59 8.00 -15.97
C PRO A 100 13.89 9.37 -16.06
N ASP A 101 12.61 9.45 -15.70
CA ASP A 101 11.84 10.70 -15.58
C ASP A 101 12.09 11.44 -14.25
N HIS A 102 13.07 10.98 -13.46
CA HIS A 102 13.44 11.44 -12.13
C HIS A 102 12.39 11.25 -11.03
N SER A 103 11.28 10.56 -11.30
CA SER A 103 10.31 10.17 -10.28
C SER A 103 10.83 9.01 -9.43
N TRP A 104 10.50 9.01 -8.13
CA TRP A 104 10.70 7.86 -7.27
C TRP A 104 9.46 6.97 -7.30
N ARG A 105 9.66 5.67 -7.54
CA ARG A 105 8.58 4.69 -7.56
C ARG A 105 8.90 3.55 -6.62
N VAL A 106 7.87 2.99 -6.01
CA VAL A 106 7.99 1.81 -5.15
C VAL A 106 8.30 0.61 -6.02
N GLU A 107 9.45 -0.02 -5.77
CA GLU A 107 9.86 -1.24 -6.45
C GLU A 107 9.34 -2.48 -5.71
N GLN A 108 9.31 -2.41 -4.39
CA GLN A 108 9.06 -3.57 -3.54
C GLN A 108 8.58 -3.12 -2.15
N ILE A 109 7.59 -3.82 -1.60
CA ILE A 109 7.19 -3.71 -0.19
C ILE A 109 7.41 -5.06 0.49
N ARG A 110 7.97 -5.03 1.70
CA ARG A 110 8.05 -6.17 2.60
C ARG A 110 7.49 -5.78 3.95
N SER A 111 6.58 -6.58 4.47
CA SER A 111 5.86 -6.28 5.71
C SER A 111 6.02 -7.43 6.69
N GLU A 112 6.25 -7.09 7.95
CA GLU A 112 6.35 -8.04 9.06
C GLU A 112 5.41 -7.61 10.19
N SER A 113 4.63 -8.56 10.71
CA SER A 113 3.78 -8.34 11.88
C SER A 113 4.64 -8.30 13.14
N THR A 114 4.94 -7.10 13.62
CA THR A 114 5.76 -6.88 14.81
C THR A 114 5.31 -5.62 15.53
N GLN A 115 5.54 -5.55 16.83
CA GLN A 115 5.24 -4.35 17.61
C GLN A 115 6.22 -3.23 17.27
N CYS A 116 5.63 -2.08 16.96
CA CYS A 116 6.28 -0.78 16.80
C CYS A 116 5.19 0.31 16.86
#